data_AF-U5D2J7-F1
#
_entry.id   AF-U5D2J7-F1
#
_cell.length_a   1.000
_cell.length_b   1.000
_cell.length_c   1.000
_cell.angle_alpha   90.00
_cell.angle_beta   90.00
_cell.angle_gamma   90.00
#
_symmetry.space_group_name_H-M   'P 1'
#
loop_
_entity.id
_entity.type
_entity.pdbx_description
1 polymer ?
#
loop_
_entity_poly.entity_id
_entity_poly.type
_entity_poly.pdbx_seq_one_letter_code
_entity_poly.pdbx_strand_id
1 'polypeptide(L)'
;MAALMNDIYDLKSNRPEDLRLLTKAIHRWDPSILNGLPKHMGVFFDGLNAAIINVAEESRTVQGRNVIHLIRGVVIIFTQAKQLDSVS
;
A
#
# COMPACT_ATOMS: atom_id res chain seq x y z
N MET A 1 -3.80 9.25 -1.20
CA MET A 1 -3.10 7.96 -1.03
C MET A 1 -1.81 7.85 -1.82
N ALA A 2 -1.79 8.07 -3.14
CA ALA A 2 -0.56 7.96 -3.94
C ALA A 2 0.57 8.90 -3.49
N ALA A 3 0.27 10.18 -3.24
CA ALA A 3 1.24 11.14 -2.69
C ALA A 3 1.81 10.70 -1.33
N LEU A 4 0.94 10.29 -0.39
CA LEU A 4 1.38 9.78 0.91
C LEU A 4 2.25 8.52 0.80
N MET A 5 1.94 7.63 -0.15
CA MET A 5 2.78 6.47 -0.46
C MET A 5 4.15 6.92 -0.97
N ASN A 6 4.18 7.89 -1.90
CA ASN A 6 5.41 8.48 -2.41
C ASN A 6 6.27 9.02 -1.25
N ASP A 7 5.67 9.83 -0.37
CA ASP A 7 6.36 10.43 0.76
C ASP A 7 6.94 9.37 1.72
N ILE A 8 6.22 8.27 1.98
CA ILE A 8 6.72 7.18 2.83
C ILE A 8 7.93 6.48 2.21
N TYR A 9 7.91 6.20 0.91
CA TYR A 9 9.02 5.53 0.23
C TYR A 9 10.23 6.45 0.03
N ASP A 10 10.00 7.75 -0.14
CA ASP A 10 11.06 8.75 -0.36
C ASP A 10 11.60 9.34 0.97
N LEU A 11 10.98 9.01 2.11
CA LEU A 11 11.40 9.51 3.43
C LEU A 11 12.75 8.89 3.81
N LYS A 12 13.82 9.70 3.73
CA LYS A 12 15.21 9.28 4.00
C LYS A 12 15.47 8.67 5.38
N SER A 13 14.60 8.93 6.36
CA SER A 13 14.72 8.34 7.70
C SER A 13 14.23 6.90 7.79
N ASN A 14 13.51 6.41 6.77
CA ASN A 14 13.03 5.03 6.73
C ASN A 14 14.17 4.08 6.37
N ARG A 15 14.17 2.93 7.04
CA ARG A 15 15.17 1.89 6.75
C ARG A 15 14.73 1.08 5.53
N PRO A 16 15.65 0.70 4.62
CA PRO A 16 15.31 -0.11 3.45
C PRO A 16 14.57 -1.41 3.79
N GLU A 17 14.91 -2.06 4.90
CA GLU A 17 14.24 -3.27 5.39
C GLU A 17 12.78 -3.02 5.79
N ASP A 18 12.47 -1.88 6.40
CA ASP A 18 11.10 -1.51 6.79
C ASP A 18 10.25 -1.30 5.54
N LEU A 19 10.80 -0.63 4.52
CA LEU A 19 10.13 -0.42 3.23
C LEU A 19 9.90 -1.75 2.49
N ARG A 20 10.84 -2.70 2.57
CA ARG A 20 10.64 -4.06 2.02
C ARG A 20 9.53 -4.82 2.74
N LEU A 21 9.46 -4.73 4.07
CA LEU A 21 8.38 -5.35 4.85
C LEU A 21 7.02 -4.70 4.58
N LEU A 22 6.95 -3.37 4.49
CA LEU A 22 5.75 -2.65 4.08
C LEU A 22 5.29 -3.08 2.67
N THR A 23 6.22 -3.17 1.71
CA THR A 23 5.90 -3.65 0.36
C THR A 23 5.36 -5.07 0.39
N LYS A 24 5.98 -5.96 1.18
CA LYS A 24 5.54 -7.35 1.34
C LYS A 24 4.14 -7.43 1.96
N ALA A 25 3.85 -6.60 2.97
CA ALA A 25 2.53 -6.48 3.56
C ALA A 25 1.48 -6.04 2.53
N ILE A 26 1.81 -5.05 1.69
CA ILE A 26 0.95 -4.59 0.59
C ILE A 26 0.73 -5.69 -0.45
N HIS A 27 1.76 -6.42 -0.85
CA HIS A 27 1.62 -7.48 -1.87
C HIS A 27 0.76 -8.64 -1.39
N ARG A 28 0.86 -9.00 -0.11
CA ARG A 28 0.06 -10.08 0.50
C ARG A 28 -1.27 -9.61 1.06
N TRP A 29 -1.45 -8.29 1.14
CA TRP A 29 -2.54 -7.65 1.87
C TRP A 29 -2.65 -8.14 3.32
N ASP A 30 -1.50 -8.30 3.98
CA ASP A 30 -1.36 -8.95 5.28
C ASP A 30 -0.73 -8.00 6.32
N PRO A 31 -1.53 -7.43 7.25
CA PRO A 31 -1.04 -6.51 8.26
C PRO A 31 -0.16 -7.17 9.32
N SER A 32 -0.18 -8.50 9.47
CA SER A 32 0.65 -9.19 10.47
C SER A 32 2.16 -9.03 10.21
N ILE A 33 2.51 -8.72 8.96
CA ILE A 33 3.89 -8.46 8.51
C ILE A 33 4.39 -7.09 9.03
N LEU A 34 3.48 -6.20 9.42
CA LEU A 34 3.79 -4.86 9.92
C LEU A 34 4.20 -4.86 11.41
N ASN A 35 4.19 -6.02 12.07
CA ASN A 35 4.61 -6.14 13.47
C ASN A 35 6.07 -5.68 13.63
N GLY A 36 6.26 -4.65 14.47
CA GLY A 36 7.57 -4.08 14.76
C GLY A 36 8.02 -2.96 13.80
N LEU A 37 7.23 -2.63 12.76
CA LEU A 37 7.52 -1.48 11.90
C LEU A 37 7.17 -0.16 12.61
N PRO A 38 7.73 0.97 12.15
CA PRO A 38 7.33 2.30 12.60
C PRO A 38 5.81 2.52 12.48
N LYS A 39 5.20 3.11 13.53
CA LYS A 39 3.75 3.31 13.63
C LYS A 39 3.11 3.95 12.39
N HIS A 40 3.79 4.90 11.76
CA HIS A 40 3.27 5.61 10.58
C HIS A 40 3.03 4.67 9.39
N MET A 41 3.82 3.60 9.23
CA MET A 41 3.64 2.62 8.15
C MET A 41 2.40 1.77 8.36
N GLY A 42 2.10 1.40 9.61
CA GLY A 42 0.86 0.73 9.98
C GLY A 42 -0.36 1.60 9.71
N VAL A 43 -0.33 2.85 10.18
CA VAL A 43 -1.39 3.84 9.93
C VAL A 43 -1.63 4.03 8.43
N PHE A 44 -0.57 4.09 7.64
CA PHE A 44 -0.67 4.18 6.20
C PHE A 44 -1.33 2.95 5.56
N PHE A 45 -0.91 1.74 5.95
CA PHE A 45 -1.47 0.49 5.44
C PHE A 45 -2.97 0.40 5.74
N ASP A 46 -3.38 0.71 6.97
CA ASP A 46 -4.78 0.68 7.39
C ASP A 46 -5.61 1.69 6.61
N GLY A 47 -5.12 2.91 6.45
CA GLY A 47 -5.77 3.95 5.64
C GLY A 47 -5.89 3.55 4.16
N LEU A 48 -4.86 2.93 3.61
CA LEU A 48 -4.88 2.40 2.24
C LEU A 48 -5.92 1.28 2.08
N ASN A 49 -5.98 0.34 3.03
CA ASN A 49 -6.94 -0.74 3.02
C ASN A 49 -8.38 -0.24 3.14
N ALA A 50 -8.66 0.67 4.08
CA ALA A 50 -9.97 1.28 4.22
C ALA A 50 -10.39 2.01 2.95
N ALA A 51 -9.50 2.81 2.35
CA ALA A 51 -9.80 3.53 1.11
C ALA A 51 -10.16 2.58 -0.05
N ILE A 52 -9.43 1.48 -0.19
CA ILE A 52 -9.68 0.48 -1.24
C ILE A 52 -10.99 -0.26 -1.02
N ILE A 53 -11.30 -0.64 0.23
CA ILE A 53 -12.57 -1.27 0.58
C ILE A 53 -13.73 -0.34 0.26
N ASN A 54 -13.65 0.93 0.67
CA ASN A 54 -14.70 1.93 0.41
C ASN A 54 -14.96 2.08 -1.10
N VAL A 55 -13.92 2.22 -1.92
CA VAL A 55 -14.08 2.31 -3.39
C VAL A 55 -14.67 1.02 -3.98
N ALA A 56 -14.28 -0.14 -3.46
CA ALA A 56 -14.83 -1.42 -3.92
C ALA A 56 -16.32 -1.59 -3.56
N GLU A 57 -16.74 -1.12 -2.39
CA GLU A 57 -18.14 -1.12 -1.94
C GLU A 57 -18.99 -0.15 -2.77
N GLU A 58 -18.47 1.06 -3.03
CA GLU A 58 -19.14 2.04 -3.89
C GLU A 58 -19.27 1.53 -5.32
N SER A 59 -18.21 0.98 -5.90
CA SER A 59 -18.23 0.38 -7.24
C SER A 59 -19.20 -0.79 -7.34
N ARG A 60 -19.31 -1.61 -6.28
CA ARG A 60 -20.31 -2.68 -6.23
C ARG A 60 -21.74 -2.12 -6.27
N THR A 61 -21.98 -1.02 -5.57
CA THR A 61 -23.29 -0.36 -5.50
C THR A 61 -23.68 0.32 -6.81
N VAL A 62 -22.75 1.05 -7.42
CA VAL A 62 -23.00 1.86 -8.63
C VAL A 62 -22.94 1.03 -9.91
N GLN A 63 -22.01 0.07 -10.00
CA GLN A 63 -21.67 -0.65 -11.24
C GLN A 63 -21.97 -2.15 -11.16
N GLY A 64 -22.37 -2.67 -9.99
CA GLY A 64 -22.56 -4.11 -9.78
C GLY A 64 -21.26 -4.92 -9.83
N ARG A 65 -20.09 -4.27 -9.75
CA ARG A 65 -18.77 -4.89 -9.91
C ARG A 65 -17.92 -4.72 -8.67
N ASN A 66 -17.24 -5.79 -8.26
CA ASN A 66 -16.23 -5.71 -7.22
C ASN A 66 -14.85 -5.45 -7.85
N VAL A 67 -14.31 -4.26 -7.67
CA VAL A 67 -13.02 -3.83 -8.24
C VAL A 67 -11.83 -3.98 -7.29
N ILE A 68 -12.01 -4.58 -6.11
CA ILE A 68 -10.97 -4.64 -5.07
C ILE A 68 -9.66 -5.26 -5.58
N HIS A 69 -9.74 -6.33 -6.38
CA HIS A 69 -8.58 -7.01 -6.93
C HIS A 69 -7.84 -6.14 -7.96
N LEU A 70 -8.59 -5.37 -8.76
CA LEU A 70 -8.01 -4.45 -9.75
C LEU A 70 -7.23 -3.34 -9.05
N ILE A 71 -7.83 -2.71 -8.04
CA ILE A 71 -7.19 -1.60 -7.31
C ILE A 71 -5.95 -2.10 -6.55
N ARG A 72 -6.03 -3.25 -5.89
CA ARG A 72 -4.85 -3.88 -5.25
C ARG A 72 -3.74 -4.16 -6.26
N GLY A 73 -4.08 -4.62 -7.47
CA GLY A 73 -3.12 -4.81 -8.55
C GLY A 73 -2.41 -3.52 -8.95
N VAL A 74 -3.13 -2.41 -9.10
CA VAL A 74 -2.54 -1.09 -9.39
C VAL A 74 -1.58 -0.65 -8.29
N VAL A 75 -1.95 -0.85 -7.02
CA VAL A 75 -1.08 -0.55 -5.87
C VAL A 75 0.19 -1.40 -5.88
N ILE A 76 0.09 -2.69 -6.19
CA ILE A 76 1.25 -3.58 -6.31
C ILE A 76 2.22 -3.06 -7.38
N ILE A 77 1.72 -2.71 -8.56
CA ILE A 77 2.53 -2.16 -9.66
C ILE A 77 3.24 -0.87 -9.21
N PHE A 78 2.51 0.04 -8.55
CA PHE A 78 3.10 1.29 -8.05
C PHE A 78 4.23 1.03 -7.04
N THR A 79 4.03 0.13 -6.08
CA THR A 79 5.08 -0.20 -5.09
C THR A 79 6.29 -0.90 -5.71
N GLN A 80 6.11 -1.69 -6.77
CA GLN A 80 7.22 -2.28 -7.53
C GLN A 80 8.05 -1.21 -8.24
N ALA A 81 7.40 -0.24 -8.89
CA ALA A 81 8.11 0.87 -9.54
C ALA A 81 8.98 1.64 -8.53
N LYS A 82 8.45 1.91 -7.33
CA LYS A 82 9.20 2.57 -6.26
C LYS A 82 10.40 1.79 -5.73
N GLN A 83 10.33 0.46 -5.73
CA GLN A 83 11.50 -0.36 -5.37
C GLN A 83 12.59 -0.34 -6.45
N LEU A 84 12.24 -0.14 -7.72
CA LEU A 84 13.22 -0.04 -8.80
C LEU A 84 13.97 1.30 -8.74
N ASP A 85 13.24 2.40 -8.52
CA ASP A 85 13.81 3.76 -8.46
C ASP A 85 14.79 3.98 -7.28
N SER A 86 14.70 3.14 -6.24
CA SER A 86 15.56 3.24 -5.04
C SER A 86 16.88 2.45 -5.15
N VAL A 87 17.09 1.71 -6.24
CA VAL A 87 18.31 0.91 -6.51
C VAL A 87 19.21 1.58 -7.57
N SER A 88 18.74 2.65 -8.22
CA SER A 88 19.43 3.47 -9.23
C SER A 88 19.98 4.76 -8.66
#